data_AF-A0A7X8EVP7-F1
#
_entry.id   AF-A0A7X8EVP7-F1
#
_cell.length_a   1.000
_cell.length_b   1.000
_cell.length_c   1.000
_cell.angle_alpha   90.00
_cell.angle_beta   90.00
_cell.angle_gamma   90.00
#
_symmetry.space_group_name_H-M   'P 1'
#
loop_
_entity.id
_entity.type
_entity.pdbx_description
1 polymer ?
#
loop_
_entity_poly.entity_id
_entity_poly.type
_entity_poly.pdbx_seq_one_letter_code
_entity_poly.pdbx_strand_id
1 'polypeptide(L)'
;MNIHLNAEQRKIVEENLSVVQKVISKHVMLNESVDGMGYDDICQIGSIGLCKAAVTYRSGSDASFQTYAFSVVRNEIYNHLRSIVNKQKAKLTDIAEEQALVSSEQTPEERIADQAALDALRLSKERYQGVAKCGIEALELKLKGYSGAEIAKMYQVKPNYIAACICRAVKYLKKDKAFFADLGK
;
A
#
# COMPACT_ATOMS: atom_id res chain seq x y z
N MET A 1 -12.01 18.40 -7.31
CA MET A 1 -11.49 19.47 -8.20
C MET A 1 -12.54 19.73 -9.25
N ASN A 2 -13.09 20.94 -9.33
CA ASN A 2 -14.10 21.27 -10.34
C ASN A 2 -13.37 21.77 -11.58
N ILE A 3 -13.42 21.02 -12.69
CA ILE A 3 -12.76 21.39 -13.95
C ILE A 3 -13.78 22.17 -14.77
N HIS A 4 -13.50 23.44 -15.03
CA HIS A 4 -14.31 24.27 -15.90
C HIS A 4 -13.51 24.62 -17.16
N LEU A 5 -14.03 24.21 -18.32
CA LEU A 5 -13.41 24.47 -19.62
C LEU A 5 -14.05 25.70 -20.26
N ASN A 6 -13.24 26.62 -20.76
CA ASN A 6 -13.71 27.65 -21.68
C ASN A 6 -14.00 27.05 -23.08
N ALA A 7 -14.54 27.86 -23.99
CA ALA A 7 -14.94 27.39 -25.33
C ALA A 7 -13.76 26.81 -26.14
N GLU A 8 -12.60 27.47 -26.11
CA GLU A 8 -11.40 27.01 -26.82
C GLU A 8 -10.87 25.69 -26.26
N GLN A 9 -10.80 25.58 -24.93
CA GLN A 9 -10.38 24.35 -24.26
C GLN A 9 -11.33 23.18 -24.54
N ARG A 10 -12.64 23.45 -24.56
CA ARG A 10 -13.64 22.43 -24.93
C ARG A 10 -13.41 21.93 -26.35
N LYS A 11 -13.24 22.84 -27.30
CA LYS A 11 -12.96 22.50 -28.70
C LYS A 11 -11.70 21.64 -28.84
N ILE A 12 -10.61 22.04 -28.18
CA ILE A 12 -9.34 21.28 -28.19
C ILE A 12 -9.54 19.88 -27.58
N VAL A 13 -10.34 19.71 -26.52
CA VAL A 13 -10.63 18.39 -25.95
C VAL A 13 -11.41 17.52 -26.94
N GLU A 14 -12.47 18.05 -27.54
CA GLU A 14 -13.33 17.34 -28.51
C GLU A 14 -12.54 16.86 -29.73
N GLU A 15 -11.62 17.67 -30.25
CA GLU A 15 -10.73 17.31 -31.37
C GLU A 15 -9.70 16.22 -31.00
N ASN A 16 -9.45 15.99 -29.70
CA ASN A 16 -8.37 15.13 -29.22
C ASN A 16 -8.84 13.94 -28.36
N LEU A 17 -10.13 13.60 -28.38
CA LEU A 17 -10.69 12.45 -27.65
C LEU A 17 -9.96 11.12 -27.94
N SER A 18 -9.46 10.94 -29.17
CA SER A 18 -8.72 9.74 -29.57
C SER A 18 -7.42 9.51 -28.77
N VAL A 19 -6.86 10.56 -28.13
CA VAL A 19 -5.67 10.43 -27.27
C VAL A 19 -5.95 9.47 -26.11
N VAL A 20 -7.15 9.52 -25.53
CA VAL A 20 -7.55 8.64 -24.42
C VAL A 20 -7.48 7.18 -24.85
N GLN A 21 -8.11 6.85 -25.97
CA GLN A 21 -8.12 5.49 -26.52
C GLN A 21 -6.72 4.98 -26.84
N LYS A 22 -5.86 5.83 -27.42
CA LYS A 22 -4.46 5.50 -27.72
C LYS A 22 -3.62 5.24 -26.45
N VAL A 23 -3.86 5.99 -25.38
CA VAL A 23 -3.18 5.77 -24.10
C VAL A 23 -3.62 4.44 -23.50
N ILE A 24 -4.93 4.17 -23.48
CA ILE A 24 -5.49 2.94 -22.92
C ILE A 24 -4.93 1.73 -23.66
N SER A 25 -5.01 1.70 -24.98
CA SER A 25 -4.56 0.55 -25.79
C SER A 25 -3.06 0.27 -25.66
N LYS A 26 -2.24 1.30 -25.43
CA LYS A 26 -0.77 1.15 -25.38
C LYS A 26 -0.22 0.90 -23.97
N HIS A 27 -0.89 1.40 -22.94
CA HIS A 27 -0.30 1.53 -21.60
C HIS A 27 -1.12 0.94 -20.45
N VAL A 28 -2.32 0.44 -20.73
CA VAL A 28 -3.24 -0.01 -19.69
C VAL A 28 -3.68 -1.44 -19.98
N MET A 29 -3.54 -2.32 -18.97
CA MET A 29 -4.20 -3.62 -18.97
C MET A 29 -5.51 -3.48 -18.21
N LEU A 30 -6.62 -3.75 -18.89
CA LEU A 30 -7.96 -3.64 -18.32
C LEU A 30 -8.32 -4.91 -17.56
N ASN A 31 -9.17 -4.77 -16.55
CA ASN A 31 -9.69 -5.89 -15.79
C ASN A 31 -11.12 -5.61 -15.33
N GLU A 32 -12.09 -6.12 -16.08
CA GLU A 32 -13.52 -5.95 -15.80
C GLU A 32 -13.96 -6.60 -14.48
N SER A 33 -13.17 -7.53 -13.93
CA SER A 33 -13.47 -8.16 -12.63
C SER A 33 -13.07 -7.29 -11.43
N VAL A 34 -12.34 -6.20 -11.66
CA VAL A 34 -11.91 -5.28 -10.61
C VAL A 34 -12.65 -3.96 -10.76
N ASP A 35 -13.41 -3.59 -9.74
CA ASP A 35 -14.13 -2.32 -9.67
C ASP A 35 -13.21 -1.12 -9.96
N GLY A 36 -13.61 -0.29 -10.92
CA GLY A 36 -12.84 0.87 -11.38
C GLY A 36 -11.70 0.57 -12.37
N MET A 37 -11.54 -0.67 -12.84
CA MET A 37 -10.58 -1.07 -13.89
C MET A 37 -11.24 -1.48 -15.22
N GLY A 38 -12.56 -1.36 -15.32
CA GLY A 38 -13.29 -1.59 -16.57
C GLY A 38 -12.98 -0.54 -17.63
N TYR A 39 -13.23 -0.86 -18.90
CA TYR A 39 -12.93 0.04 -20.01
C TYR A 39 -13.57 1.44 -19.82
N ASP A 40 -14.85 1.47 -19.45
CA ASP A 40 -15.61 2.72 -19.31
C ASP A 40 -15.06 3.60 -18.17
N ASP A 41 -14.72 3.00 -17.02
CA ASP A 41 -14.12 3.71 -15.89
C ASP A 41 -12.78 4.35 -16.30
N ILE A 42 -11.92 3.58 -16.97
CA ILE A 42 -10.61 4.06 -17.42
C ILE A 42 -10.77 5.13 -18.50
N CYS A 43 -11.75 4.98 -19.40
CA CYS A 43 -12.07 5.98 -20.41
C CYS A 43 -12.51 7.30 -19.76
N GLN A 44 -13.36 7.25 -18.74
CA GLN A 44 -13.78 8.44 -17.98
C GLN A 44 -12.60 9.11 -17.27
N ILE A 45 -11.75 8.35 -16.57
CA ILE A 45 -10.54 8.87 -15.92
C ILE A 45 -9.59 9.50 -16.94
N GLY A 46 -9.39 8.84 -18.09
CA GLY A 46 -8.59 9.39 -19.18
C GLY A 46 -9.17 10.68 -19.73
N SER A 47 -10.50 10.77 -19.86
CA SER A 47 -11.20 11.98 -20.31
C SER A 47 -11.05 13.14 -19.32
N ILE A 48 -11.09 12.86 -18.02
CA ILE A 48 -10.74 13.83 -16.97
C ILE A 48 -9.29 14.32 -17.16
N GLY A 49 -8.35 13.40 -17.40
CA GLY A 49 -6.96 13.74 -17.69
C GLY A 49 -6.80 14.64 -18.92
N LEU A 50 -7.59 14.40 -19.97
CA LEU A 50 -7.58 15.20 -21.19
C LEU A 50 -8.12 16.62 -20.93
N CYS A 51 -9.21 16.75 -20.16
CA CYS A 51 -9.72 18.05 -19.72
C CYS A 51 -8.69 18.81 -18.87
N LYS A 52 -7.99 18.13 -17.96
CA LYS A 52 -6.90 18.74 -17.18
C LYS A 52 -5.78 19.23 -18.09
N ALA A 53 -5.39 18.44 -19.09
CA ALA A 53 -4.39 18.83 -20.06
C ALA A 53 -4.78 20.12 -20.80
N ALA A 54 -6.05 20.26 -21.20
CA ALA A 54 -6.53 21.47 -21.87
C ALA A 54 -6.48 22.70 -20.97
N VAL A 55 -6.74 22.55 -19.67
CA VAL A 55 -6.62 23.66 -18.70
C VAL A 55 -5.17 24.08 -18.47
N THR A 56 -4.24 23.13 -18.44
CA THR A 56 -2.84 23.38 -18.07
C THR A 56 -1.90 23.61 -19.25
N TYR A 57 -2.38 23.40 -20.47
CA TYR A 57 -1.58 23.61 -21.68
C TYR A 57 -1.30 25.10 -21.89
N ARG A 58 -0.05 25.43 -22.20
CA ARG A 58 0.40 26.81 -22.48
C ARG A 58 0.67 26.98 -23.96
N SER A 59 -0.06 27.89 -24.59
CA SER A 59 0.17 28.30 -25.98
C SER A 59 1.60 28.87 -26.11
N GLY A 60 2.45 28.22 -26.91
CA GLY A 60 3.87 28.55 -27.05
C GLY A 60 4.85 27.53 -26.47
N SER A 61 4.38 26.37 -25.98
CA SER A 61 5.27 25.25 -25.64
C SER A 61 5.84 24.57 -26.88
N ASP A 62 7.06 24.05 -26.80
CA ASP A 62 7.72 23.31 -27.89
C ASP A 62 7.00 22.02 -28.32
N ALA A 63 6.07 21.52 -27.50
CA ALA A 63 5.31 20.31 -27.77
C ALA A 63 3.87 20.61 -28.22
N SER A 64 3.37 19.82 -29.17
CA SER A 64 1.95 19.83 -29.55
C SER A 64 1.06 19.46 -28.36
N PHE A 65 -0.18 19.97 -28.37
CA PHE A 65 -1.17 19.61 -27.35
C PHE A 65 -1.34 18.10 -27.22
N GLN A 66 -1.40 17.36 -28.34
CA GLN A 66 -1.54 15.90 -28.34
C GLN A 66 -0.41 15.20 -27.57
N THR A 67 0.85 15.60 -27.82
CA THR A 67 2.00 15.01 -27.14
C THR A 67 1.96 15.29 -25.63
N TYR A 68 1.61 16.52 -25.26
CA TYR A 68 1.46 16.90 -23.86
C TYR A 68 0.31 16.13 -23.19
N ALA A 69 -0.87 16.14 -23.80
CA ALA A 69 -2.08 15.49 -23.32
C ALA A 69 -1.88 13.97 -23.14
N PHE A 70 -1.17 13.30 -24.04
CA PHE A 70 -0.86 11.88 -23.91
C PHE A 70 -0.19 11.56 -22.57
N SER A 71 0.80 12.38 -22.17
CA SER A 71 1.51 12.20 -20.90
C SER A 71 0.62 12.47 -19.69
N VAL A 72 -0.20 13.53 -19.75
CA VAL A 72 -1.13 13.89 -18.67
C VAL A 72 -2.19 12.80 -18.47
N VAL A 73 -2.83 12.34 -19.55
CA VAL A 73 -3.84 11.28 -19.55
C VAL A 73 -3.27 9.99 -18.97
N ARG A 74 -2.08 9.58 -19.42
CA ARG A 74 -1.40 8.38 -18.89
C ARG A 74 -1.16 8.48 -17.39
N ASN A 75 -0.66 9.62 -16.93
CA ASN A 75 -0.37 9.83 -15.51
C ASN A 75 -1.66 9.83 -14.67
N GLU A 76 -2.75 10.42 -15.18
CA GLU A 76 -4.04 10.42 -14.52
C GLU A 76 -4.58 9.00 -14.32
N ILE A 77 -4.53 8.18 -15.38
CA ILE A 77 -4.93 6.77 -15.30
C ILE A 77 -4.04 6.01 -14.30
N TYR A 78 -2.72 6.18 -14.33
CA TYR A 78 -1.82 5.52 -13.38
C TYR A 78 -2.06 5.91 -11.94
N ASN A 79 -2.38 7.17 -11.67
CA ASN A 79 -2.73 7.62 -10.33
C ASN A 79 -4.02 6.94 -9.83
N HIS A 80 -5.03 6.81 -10.69
CA HIS A 80 -6.26 6.08 -10.40
C HIS A 80 -6.00 4.60 -10.10
N LEU A 81 -5.26 3.89 -10.97
CA LEU A 81 -4.92 2.48 -10.77
C LEU A 81 -4.13 2.27 -9.46
N ARG A 82 -3.19 3.16 -9.14
CA ARG A 82 -2.45 3.12 -7.87
C ARG A 82 -3.37 3.31 -6.67
N SER A 83 -4.38 4.17 -6.78
CA SER A 83 -5.39 4.37 -5.75
C SER A 83 -6.20 3.09 -5.49
N ILE A 84 -6.60 2.37 -6.55
CA ILE A 84 -7.29 1.08 -6.44
C ILE A 84 -6.42 0.06 -5.68
N VAL A 85 -5.16 -0.10 -6.09
CA VAL A 85 -4.23 -1.04 -5.43
C VAL A 85 -4.03 -0.69 -3.95
N ASN A 86 -3.88 0.61 -3.64
CA ASN A 86 -3.72 1.05 -2.26
C ASN A 86 -4.97 0.80 -1.41
N LYS A 87 -6.17 1.02 -1.97
CA LYS A 87 -7.44 0.71 -1.29
C LYS A 87 -7.59 -0.77 -1.00
N GLN A 88 -7.24 -1.63 -1.95
CA GLN A 88 -7.25 -3.09 -1.75
C GLN A 88 -6.25 -3.51 -0.65
N LYS A 89 -5.04 -2.94 -0.67
CA LYS A 89 -4.03 -3.22 0.35
C LYS A 89 -4.48 -2.77 1.75
N ALA A 90 -5.13 -1.61 1.87
CA ALA A 90 -5.69 -1.13 3.13
C ALA A 90 -6.74 -2.11 3.68
N LYS A 91 -7.70 -2.54 2.85
CA LYS A 91 -8.71 -3.55 3.21
C LYS A 91 -8.09 -4.87 3.70
N LEU A 92 -7.05 -5.36 3.02
CA LEU A 92 -6.35 -6.58 3.46
C LEU A 92 -5.65 -6.41 4.81
N THR A 93 -5.19 -5.19 5.12
CA THR A 93 -4.56 -4.89 6.41
C THR A 93 -5.63 -4.85 7.51
N ASP A 94 -6.78 -4.21 7.26
CA ASP A 94 -7.90 -4.17 8.20
C ASP A 94 -8.43 -5.58 8.50
N ILE A 95 -8.61 -6.44 7.50
CA ILE A 95 -9.04 -7.84 7.70
C ILE A 95 -8.02 -8.62 8.53
N ALA A 96 -6.72 -8.43 8.31
CA ALA A 96 -5.69 -9.10 9.10
C ALA A 96 -5.66 -8.61 10.55
N GLU A 97 -6.02 -7.35 10.80
CA GLU A 97 -6.14 -6.77 12.15
C GLU A 97 -7.43 -7.21 12.84
N GLU A 98 -8.57 -7.28 12.13
CA GLU A 98 -9.83 -7.81 12.64
C GLU A 98 -9.75 -9.31 12.95
N GLN A 99 -9.10 -10.12 12.11
CA GLN A 99 -8.85 -11.54 12.40
C GLN A 99 -7.96 -11.72 13.63
N ALA A 100 -7.03 -10.79 13.90
CA ALA A 100 -6.23 -10.82 15.12
C ALA A 100 -7.04 -10.45 16.38
N LEU A 101 -8.09 -9.64 16.25
CA LEU A 101 -8.99 -9.25 17.35
C LEU A 101 -10.05 -10.33 17.64
N VAL A 102 -10.50 -11.08 16.63
CA VAL A 102 -11.46 -12.19 16.79
C VAL A 102 -10.80 -13.45 17.39
N SER A 103 -9.47 -13.56 17.37
CA SER A 103 -8.71 -14.62 18.08
C SER A 103 -8.57 -14.42 19.60
N SER A 104 -9.41 -13.59 20.23
CA SER A 104 -9.38 -13.33 21.68
C SER A 104 -9.93 -14.48 22.55
N GLU A 105 -10.31 -15.62 21.98
CA GLU A 105 -10.54 -16.86 22.74
C GLU A 105 -9.37 -17.83 22.50
N GLN A 106 -8.24 -17.54 23.15
CA GLN A 106 -7.09 -18.44 23.12
C GLN A 106 -7.41 -19.72 23.91
N THR A 107 -7.17 -20.86 23.29
CA THR A 107 -7.21 -22.16 23.98
C THR A 107 -6.06 -22.24 25.02
N PRO A 108 -6.19 -23.05 26.08
CA PRO A 108 -5.13 -23.22 27.08
C PRO A 108 -3.77 -23.64 26.51
N GLU A 109 -3.78 -24.38 25.39
CA GLU A 109 -2.59 -24.86 24.68
C GLU A 109 -1.86 -23.73 23.95
N GLU A 110 -2.60 -22.80 23.34
CA GLU A 110 -2.05 -21.60 22.68
C GLU A 110 -1.40 -20.65 23.69
N ARG A 111 -1.96 -20.52 24.90
CA ARG A 111 -1.37 -19.71 25.98
C ARG A 111 -0.03 -20.25 26.49
N ILE A 112 0.12 -21.57 26.55
CA ILE A 112 1.38 -22.23 26.95
C ILE A 112 2.43 -22.03 25.84
N ALA A 113 2.03 -22.17 24.57
CA ALA A 113 2.90 -21.90 23.42
C ALA A 113 3.36 -20.43 23.36
N ASP A 114 2.48 -19.49 23.67
CA ASP A 114 2.79 -18.05 23.73
C ASP A 114 3.78 -17.71 24.85
N GLN A 115 3.68 -18.39 26.01
CA GLN A 115 4.60 -18.16 27.12
C GLN A 115 6.01 -18.70 26.83
N ALA A 116 6.13 -19.89 26.25
CA ALA A 116 7.42 -20.43 25.80
C ALA A 116 8.05 -19.55 24.70
N ALA A 117 7.23 -19.04 23.78
CA ALA A 117 7.68 -18.11 22.76
C ALA A 117 8.17 -16.77 23.35
N LEU A 118 7.48 -16.23 24.36
CA LEU A 118 7.91 -15.03 25.09
C LEU A 118 9.27 -15.21 25.75
N ASP A 119 9.50 -16.35 26.40
CA ASP A 119 10.77 -16.62 27.10
C ASP A 119 11.92 -16.83 26.11
N ALA A 120 11.68 -17.54 25.00
CA ALA A 120 12.66 -17.68 23.91
C ALA A 120 13.00 -16.32 23.26
N LEU A 121 12.01 -15.44 23.04
CA LEU A 121 12.25 -14.10 22.52
C LEU A 121 13.11 -13.27 23.48
N ARG A 122 12.82 -13.29 24.78
CA ARG A 122 13.61 -12.60 25.82
C ARG A 122 15.06 -13.06 25.85
N LEU A 123 15.31 -14.37 25.74
CA LEU A 123 16.66 -14.92 25.68
C LEU A 123 17.39 -14.54 24.38
N SER A 124 16.68 -14.50 23.27
CA SER A 124 17.24 -14.11 21.97
C SER A 124 17.57 -12.61 21.88
N LYS A 125 16.81 -11.76 22.58
CA LYS A 125 16.89 -10.30 22.53
C LYS A 125 18.29 -9.75 22.79
N GLU A 126 19.05 -10.37 23.69
CA GLU A 126 20.42 -9.95 24.03
C GLU A 126 21.42 -10.16 22.88
N ARG A 127 21.11 -11.04 21.91
CA ARG A 127 21.97 -11.33 20.75
C ARG A 127 21.75 -10.38 19.57
N TYR A 128 20.71 -9.55 19.62
CA TYR A 128 20.33 -8.66 18.52
C TYR A 128 20.44 -7.19 18.91
N GLN A 129 20.72 -6.35 17.92
CA GLN A 129 20.82 -4.90 18.08
C GLN A 129 20.05 -4.15 16.99
N GLY A 130 19.80 -2.86 17.23
CA GLY A 130 19.14 -1.96 16.28
C GLY A 130 17.76 -2.46 15.85
N VAL A 131 17.48 -2.39 14.56
CA VAL A 131 16.18 -2.72 13.95
C VAL A 131 15.73 -4.16 14.24
N ALA A 132 16.67 -5.11 14.35
CA ALA A 132 16.34 -6.49 14.69
C ALA A 132 15.88 -6.63 16.15
N LYS A 133 16.56 -5.95 17.09
CA LYS A 133 16.15 -5.91 18.50
C LYS A 133 14.78 -5.27 18.66
N CYS A 134 14.56 -4.12 18.00
CA CYS A 134 13.27 -3.44 17.99
C CYS A 134 12.14 -4.35 17.47
N GLY A 135 12.43 -5.18 16.46
CA GLY A 135 11.45 -6.15 15.93
C GLY A 135 11.12 -7.28 16.90
N ILE A 136 12.10 -7.76 17.67
CA ILE A 136 11.90 -8.78 18.71
C ILE A 136 11.08 -8.19 19.86
N GLU A 137 11.38 -6.97 20.30
CA GLU A 137 10.60 -6.27 21.33
C GLU A 137 9.14 -6.02 20.88
N ALA A 138 8.95 -5.69 19.60
CA ALA A 138 7.61 -5.55 19.04
C ALA A 138 6.85 -6.89 18.96
N LEU A 139 7.54 -8.02 18.72
CA LEU A 139 6.95 -9.36 18.79
C LEU A 139 6.54 -9.72 20.22
N GLU A 140 7.37 -9.42 21.23
CA GLU A 140 7.03 -9.62 22.64
C GLU A 140 5.78 -8.82 23.04
N LEU A 141 5.67 -7.57 22.57
CA LEU A 141 4.50 -6.74 22.84
C LEU A 141 3.26 -7.26 22.13
N LYS A 142 3.38 -7.77 20.90
CA LYS A 142 2.26 -8.41 20.21
C LYS A 142 1.74 -9.65 20.96
N LEU A 143 2.63 -10.49 21.48
CA LEU A 143 2.26 -11.66 22.29
C LEU A 143 1.60 -11.28 23.62
N LYS A 144 1.88 -10.07 24.14
CA LYS A 144 1.19 -9.50 25.31
C LYS A 144 -0.15 -8.85 24.97
N GLY A 145 -0.61 -8.92 23.72
CA GLY A 145 -1.90 -8.41 23.27
C GLY A 145 -1.89 -6.96 22.76
N TYR A 146 -0.72 -6.32 22.59
CA TYR A 146 -0.67 -4.97 22.03
C TYR A 146 -0.81 -4.98 20.50
N SER A 147 -1.60 -4.04 19.97
CA SER A 147 -1.73 -3.82 18.54
C SER A 147 -0.50 -3.16 17.94
N GLY A 148 -0.29 -3.32 16.63
CA GLY A 148 0.83 -2.67 15.93
C GLY A 148 0.79 -1.13 16.01
N ALA A 149 -0.41 -0.56 16.06
CA ALA A 149 -0.61 0.88 16.20
C ALA A 149 -0.23 1.40 17.59
N GLU A 150 -0.61 0.67 18.65
CA GLU A 150 -0.23 0.99 20.03
C GLU A 150 1.29 0.90 20.23
N ILE A 151 1.92 -0.15 19.69
CA ILE A 151 3.38 -0.30 19.70
C ILE A 151 4.04 0.86 18.99
N ALA A 152 3.56 1.25 17.80
CA ALA A 152 4.11 2.38 17.07
C ALA A 152 4.01 3.69 17.86
N LYS A 153 2.90 3.90 18.58
CA LYS A 153 2.70 5.05 19.46
C LYS A 153 3.66 5.02 20.66
N MET A 154 3.87 3.87 21.29
CA MET A 154 4.82 3.69 22.40
C MET A 154 6.26 4.04 21.98
N TYR A 155 6.65 3.63 20.78
CA TYR A 155 7.99 3.89 20.23
C TYR A 155 8.10 5.23 19.50
N GLN A 156 7.03 6.02 19.44
CA GLN A 156 6.95 7.31 18.72
C GLN A 156 7.38 7.21 17.24
N VAL A 157 7.00 6.12 16.58
CA VAL A 157 7.31 5.83 15.18
C VAL A 157 6.02 5.56 14.39
N LYS A 158 6.13 5.50 13.06
CA LYS A 158 5.00 5.11 12.20
C LYS A 158 4.74 3.59 12.31
N PRO A 159 3.48 3.12 12.23
CA PRO A 159 3.17 1.68 12.23
C PRO A 159 3.95 0.86 11.21
N ASN A 160 4.18 1.42 10.01
CA ASN A 160 5.00 0.78 8.98
C ASN A 160 6.44 0.48 9.42
N TYR A 161 7.02 1.31 10.30
CA TYR A 161 8.36 1.08 10.83
C TYR A 161 8.39 -0.15 11.74
N ILE A 162 7.39 -0.30 12.62
CA ILE A 162 7.26 -1.48 13.50
C ILE A 162 7.08 -2.76 12.67
N ALA A 163 6.22 -2.74 11.65
CA ALA A 163 6.04 -3.87 10.75
C ALA A 163 7.35 -4.27 10.04
N ALA A 164 8.13 -3.29 9.58
CA ALA A 164 9.43 -3.55 8.96
C ALA A 164 10.45 -4.14 9.96
N CYS A 165 10.47 -3.66 11.21
CA CYS A 165 11.30 -4.20 12.27
C CYS A 165 10.96 -5.67 12.56
N ILE A 166 9.68 -5.99 12.69
CA ILE A 166 9.19 -7.37 12.91
C ILE A 166 9.62 -8.28 11.76
N CYS A 167 9.41 -7.89 10.51
CA CYS A 167 9.84 -8.66 9.34
C CYS A 167 11.35 -8.94 9.37
N ARG A 168 12.15 -7.94 9.78
CA ARG A 168 13.59 -8.08 9.90
C ARG A 168 13.99 -9.04 11.03
N ALA A 169 13.36 -8.93 12.19
CA ALA A 169 13.55 -9.83 13.32
C ALA A 169 13.20 -11.28 12.97
N VAL A 170 12.03 -11.53 12.40
CA VAL A 170 11.59 -12.87 11.97
C VAL A 170 12.58 -13.50 10.98
N LYS A 171 13.11 -12.71 10.03
CA LYS A 171 14.13 -13.20 9.09
C LYS A 171 15.40 -13.68 9.77
N TYR A 172 15.80 -13.06 10.88
CA TYR A 172 16.97 -13.47 11.66
C TYR A 172 16.65 -14.65 12.59
N LEU A 173 15.52 -14.62 13.29
CA LEU A 173 15.08 -15.71 14.17
C LEU A 173 14.91 -17.02 13.41
N LYS A 174 14.38 -16.99 12.18
CA LYS A 174 14.27 -18.18 11.31
C LYS A 174 15.62 -18.85 10.99
N LYS A 175 16.73 -18.11 11.12
CA LYS A 175 18.08 -18.63 10.90
C LYS A 175 18.82 -18.93 12.20
N ASP A 176 18.26 -18.56 13.34
CA ASP A 176 18.88 -18.72 14.65
C ASP A 176 18.51 -20.07 15.25
N LYS A 177 19.46 -21.01 15.20
CA LYS A 177 19.30 -22.34 15.79
C LYS A 177 19.14 -22.28 17.32
N ALA A 178 19.72 -21.28 17.98
CA ALA A 178 19.60 -21.10 19.43
C ALA A 178 18.17 -20.70 19.82
N PHE A 179 17.52 -19.85 19.01
CA PHE A 179 16.11 -19.50 19.22
C PHE A 179 15.18 -20.72 19.19
N PHE A 180 15.35 -21.62 18.22
CA PHE A 180 14.56 -22.86 18.18
C PHE A 180 14.89 -23.83 19.31
N ALA A 181 16.16 -23.87 19.76
CA ALA A 181 16.57 -24.66 20.91
C ALA A 181 15.99 -24.12 22.23
N ASP A 182 15.75 -22.82 22.33
CA ASP A 182 15.10 -22.18 23.48
C ASP A 182 13.57 -22.29 23.43
N LEU A 183 12.98 -22.44 22.25
CA LEU A 183 11.52 -22.64 22.05
C LEU A 183 11.07 -24.07 22.40
N GLY A 184 11.96 -25.06 22.31
CA GLY A 184 11.66 -26.47 22.58
C GLY A 184 12.04 -26.97 23.99
N LYS A 185 12.40 -26.06 24.89
CA LYS A 185 12.64 -26.34 26.33
C LYS A 185 11.37 -26.09 27.13
#